data_AF-A0A803RAT0-F1
#
_entry.id   AF-A0A803RAT0-F1
#
_cell.length_a   1.000
_cell.length_b   1.000
_cell.length_c   1.000
_cell.angle_alpha   90.00
_cell.angle_beta   90.00
_cell.angle_gamma   90.00
#
_symmetry.space_group_name_H-M   'P 1'
#
loop_
_entity.id
_entity.type
_entity.pdbx_description
1 polymer ?
#
loop_
_entity_poly.entity_id
_entity_poly.type
_entity_poly.pdbx_seq_one_letter_code
_entity_poly.pdbx_strand_id
1 'polypeptide(L)'
;MAEHVPKYHEWMQDPAMLQATGSEPLTLHQEYQMQLSWNQDPYKRTFIVLEKHSVVGEFVHGDPHVEAMVGDVNIYMNDPDDPQMAEIEIMIAESKCIAVVKALERNQF
;
A
#
# COMPACT_ATOMS: atom_id res chain seq x y z
N MET A 1 10.64 4.60 4.24
CA MET A 1 9.93 3.57 3.43
C MET A 1 10.51 2.18 3.64
N ALA A 2 11.85 2.00 3.68
CA ALA A 2 12.45 0.71 3.98
C ALA A 2 12.02 0.15 5.36
N GLU A 3 11.72 1.03 6.31
CA GLU A 3 11.25 0.73 7.66
C GLU A 3 9.89 -0.01 7.68
N HIS A 4 9.13 0.06 6.60
CA HIS A 4 7.80 -0.56 6.48
C HIS A 4 7.90 -2.01 5.97
N VAL A 5 9.03 -2.38 5.35
CA VAL A 5 9.25 -3.68 4.70
C VAL A 5 9.08 -4.85 5.68
N PRO A 6 9.62 -4.84 6.92
CA PRO A 6 9.44 -5.95 7.84
C PRO A 6 7.96 -6.25 8.14
N LYS A 7 7.16 -5.22 8.42
CA LYS A 7 5.73 -5.39 8.72
C LYS A 7 4.94 -5.84 7.49
N TYR A 8 5.26 -5.30 6.31
CA TYR A 8 4.66 -5.75 5.06
C TYR A 8 4.98 -7.22 4.77
N HIS A 9 6.23 -7.64 4.99
CA HIS A 9 6.66 -9.02 4.82
C HIS A 9 5.91 -9.99 5.75
N GLU A 10 5.64 -9.58 7.00
CA GLU A 10 4.80 -10.33 7.94
C GLU A 10 3.38 -10.55 7.39
N TRP A 11 2.75 -9.50 6.83
CA TRP A 11 1.43 -9.63 6.20
C TRP A 11 1.47 -10.56 4.99
N MET A 12 2.53 -10.49 4.18
CA MET A 12 2.72 -11.38 3.02
C MET A 12 3.11 -12.82 3.38
N GLN A 13 3.20 -13.17 4.67
CA GLN A 13 3.27 -14.58 5.09
C GLN A 13 1.89 -15.25 5.14
N ASP A 14 0.79 -14.49 5.09
CA ASP A 14 -0.56 -15.07 5.10
C ASP A 14 -0.97 -15.52 3.68
N PRO A 15 -1.26 -16.83 3.47
CA PRO A 15 -1.71 -17.33 2.17
C PRO A 15 -2.99 -16.67 1.65
N ALA A 16 -3.91 -16.26 2.53
CA ALA A 16 -5.13 -15.58 2.12
C ALA A 16 -4.83 -14.19 1.56
N MET A 17 -3.84 -13.49 2.15
CA MET A 17 -3.36 -12.21 1.65
C MET A 17 -2.70 -12.35 0.29
N LEU A 18 -1.76 -13.30 0.15
CA LEU A 18 -1.10 -13.59 -1.12
C LEU A 18 -2.10 -13.92 -2.23
N GLN A 19 -3.11 -14.74 -1.92
CA GLN A 19 -4.16 -15.08 -2.87
C GLN A 19 -5.01 -13.85 -3.26
N ALA A 20 -5.39 -13.01 -2.28
CA ALA A 20 -6.24 -11.84 -2.52
C ALA A 20 -5.53 -10.76 -3.35
N THR A 21 -4.22 -10.57 -3.17
CA THR A 21 -3.41 -9.61 -3.92
C THR A 21 -2.80 -10.21 -5.20
N GLY A 22 -2.97 -11.50 -5.45
CA GLY A 22 -2.31 -12.21 -6.55
C GLY A 22 -0.77 -12.18 -6.45
N SER A 23 -0.24 -12.03 -5.23
CA SER A 23 1.20 -11.98 -4.96
C SER A 23 1.78 -13.35 -4.70
N GLU A 24 3.07 -13.50 -5.00
CA GLU A 24 3.86 -14.69 -4.65
C GLU A 24 4.66 -14.42 -3.37
N PRO A 25 4.90 -15.43 -2.52
CA PRO A 25 5.70 -15.24 -1.32
C PRO A 25 7.14 -14.89 -1.69
N LEU A 26 7.65 -13.80 -1.10
CA LEU A 26 9.03 -13.35 -1.26
C LEU A 26 9.81 -13.56 0.04
N THR A 27 11.12 -13.73 -0.09
CA THR A 27 12.02 -13.59 1.07
C THR A 27 12.11 -12.13 1.49
N LEU A 28 12.40 -11.85 2.77
CA LEU A 28 12.56 -10.48 3.27
C LEU A 28 13.54 -9.64 2.42
N HIS A 29 14.63 -10.24 1.95
CA HIS A 29 15.58 -9.53 1.08
C HIS A 29 14.95 -9.16 -0.28
N GLN A 30 14.16 -10.05 -0.87
CA GLN A 30 13.42 -9.76 -2.10
C GLN A 30 12.36 -8.68 -1.89
N GLU A 31 11.71 -8.62 -0.72
CA GLU A 31 10.78 -7.53 -0.38
C GLU A 31 11.48 -6.17 -0.38
N TYR A 32 12.70 -6.08 0.17
CA TYR A 32 13.49 -4.84 0.07
C TYR A 32 13.80 -4.47 -1.39
N GLN A 33 14.15 -5.45 -2.23
CA GLN A 33 14.39 -5.17 -3.66
C GLN A 33 13.11 -4.73 -4.38
N MET A 34 11.98 -5.35 -4.07
CA MET A 34 10.68 -4.98 -4.59
C MET A 34 10.31 -3.56 -4.16
N GLN A 35 10.40 -3.25 -2.85
CA GLN A 35 10.12 -1.91 -2.34
C GLN A 35 10.97 -0.84 -3.05
N LEU A 36 12.26 -1.10 -3.28
CA LEU A 36 13.14 -0.19 -4.00
C LEU A 36 12.71 0.00 -5.46
N SER A 37 12.39 -1.08 -6.18
CA SER A 37 11.99 -0.99 -7.58
C SER A 37 10.69 -0.21 -7.75
N TRP A 38 9.73 -0.37 -6.83
CA TRP A 38 8.48 0.38 -6.83
C TRP A 38 8.67 1.86 -6.49
N ASN A 39 9.52 2.17 -5.52
CA ASN A 39 9.81 3.56 -5.14
C ASN A 39 10.54 4.35 -6.24
N GLN A 40 11.33 3.66 -7.07
CA GLN A 40 12.08 4.27 -8.17
C GLN A 40 11.28 4.39 -9.47
N ASP A 41 10.12 3.73 -9.57
CA ASP A 41 9.29 3.75 -10.76
C ASP A 41 8.48 5.06 -10.83
N PRO A 42 8.70 5.93 -11.84
CA PRO A 42 8.00 7.21 -11.93
C PRO A 42 6.50 7.05 -12.21
N TYR A 43 6.04 5.90 -12.66
CA TYR A 43 4.64 5.59 -12.98
C TYR A 43 3.90 4.87 -11.85
N LYS A 44 4.58 4.58 -10.74
CA LYS A 44 3.96 3.98 -9.55
C LYS A 44 3.98 4.94 -8.38
N ARG A 45 2.93 4.91 -7.57
CA ARG A 45 2.86 5.61 -6.29
C ARG A 45 2.31 4.67 -5.23
N THR A 46 3.05 4.51 -4.15
CA THR A 46 2.64 3.69 -3.01
C THR A 46 2.43 4.58 -1.80
N PHE A 47 1.28 4.42 -1.16
CA PHE A 47 0.93 5.10 0.08
C PHE A 47 0.66 4.06 1.16
N ILE A 48 1.18 4.31 2.35
CA ILE A 48 0.92 3.46 3.50
C ILE A 48 -0.32 3.97 4.22
N VAL A 49 -1.27 3.08 4.48
CA VAL A 49 -2.51 3.40 5.21
C VAL A 49 -2.24 3.25 6.70
N LEU A 50 -2.50 4.33 7.44
CA LEU A 50 -2.36 4.38 8.89
C LEU A 50 -3.74 4.45 9.57
N GLU A 51 -3.92 3.68 10.65
CA GLU A 51 -5.07 3.84 11.55
C GLU A 51 -4.78 4.95 12.57
N LYS A 52 -5.55 6.02 12.47
CA LYS A 52 -5.28 7.28 13.18
C LYS A 52 -5.12 7.13 14.70
N HIS A 53 -5.89 6.26 15.35
CA HIS A 53 -5.82 6.11 16.81
C HIS A 53 -4.66 5.22 17.28
N SER A 54 -4.04 4.46 16.37
CA SER A 54 -2.85 3.65 16.68
C SER A 54 -1.55 4.46 16.57
N VAL A 55 -1.56 5.68 16.02
CA VAL A 55 -0.37 6.55 15.96
C VAL A 55 0.04 6.94 17.38
N VAL A 56 1.28 6.63 17.75
CA VAL A 56 1.79 6.93 19.10
C VAL A 56 2.41 8.32 19.11
N GLY A 57 1.81 9.23 19.89
CA GLY A 57 2.27 10.61 20.00
C GLY A 57 1.66 11.52 18.94
N GLU A 58 2.43 12.50 18.46
CA GLU A 58 2.00 13.40 17.39
C GLU A 58 2.35 12.83 16.01
N PHE A 59 1.49 13.10 15.03
CA PHE A 59 1.81 12.76 13.65
C PHE A 59 2.91 13.68 13.12
N VAL A 60 4.11 13.12 12.96
CA VAL A 60 5.25 13.79 12.33
C VAL A 60 5.38 13.31 10.89
N HIS A 61 5.46 14.25 9.95
CA HIS A 61 5.65 13.90 8.55
C HIS A 61 7.07 13.35 8.31
N GLY A 62 7.17 12.23 7.61
CA GLY A 62 8.43 11.53 7.35
C GLY A 62 8.73 10.41 8.34
N ASP A 63 8.11 10.42 9.51
CA ASP A 63 8.17 9.27 10.43
C ASP A 63 7.35 8.10 9.86
N PRO A 64 7.84 6.85 10.04
CA PRO A 64 7.23 5.70 9.38
C PRO A 64 5.92 5.24 10.04
N HIS A 65 5.71 5.54 11.33
CA HIS A 65 4.50 5.16 12.10
C HIS A 65 4.11 3.68 11.90
N VAL A 66 5.11 2.78 11.94
CA VAL A 66 4.95 1.34 11.62
C VAL A 66 3.88 0.68 12.48
N GLU A 67 3.77 1.10 13.75
CA GLU A 67 2.78 0.62 14.70
C GLU A 67 1.34 0.88 14.25
N ALA A 68 1.11 1.96 13.50
CA ALA A 68 -0.19 2.37 13.02
C ALA A 68 -0.52 1.86 11.61
N MET A 69 0.42 1.22 10.92
CA MET A 69 0.19 0.66 9.57
C MET A 69 -0.93 -0.39 9.59
N VAL A 70 -1.85 -0.29 8.64
CA VAL A 70 -2.96 -1.23 8.46
C VAL A 70 -3.11 -1.78 7.04
N GLY A 71 -2.35 -1.23 6.09
CA GLY A 71 -2.35 -1.64 4.70
C GLY A 71 -1.66 -0.60 3.83
N ASP A 72 -1.94 -0.63 2.53
CA ASP A 72 -1.36 0.27 1.54
C ASP A 72 -2.32 0.51 0.36
N VAL A 73 -1.99 1.56 -0.40
CA VAL A 73 -2.63 1.93 -1.66
C VAL A 73 -1.54 2.07 -2.70
N ASN A 74 -1.63 1.24 -3.75
CA ASN A 74 -0.77 1.33 -4.90
C ASN A 74 -1.54 1.94 -6.08
N ILE A 75 -0.90 2.90 -6.74
CA ILE A 75 -1.44 3.58 -7.92
C ILE A 75 -0.49 3.34 -9.09
N TYR A 76 -1.03 2.90 -10.22
CA TYR A 76 -0.30 2.61 -11.45
C TYR A 76 -0.80 3.52 -12.57
N MET A 77 0.10 4.30 -13.15
CA MET A 77 -0.14 5.07 -14.38
C MET A 77 0.32 4.22 -15.58
N ASN A 78 -0.39 3.12 -15.84
CA ASN A 78 0.04 2.07 -16.76
C ASN A 78 -0.60 2.13 -18.15
N ASP A 79 -1.51 3.07 -18.41
CA ASP A 79 -2.13 3.24 -19.73
C ASP A 79 -1.24 4.16 -20.62
N PRO A 80 -0.60 3.62 -21.68
CA PRO A 80 0.23 4.41 -22.59
C PRO A 80 -0.60 5.30 -23.52
N ASP A 81 -1.87 4.98 -23.73
CA ASP A 81 -2.79 5.72 -24.61
C ASP A 81 -3.54 6.83 -23.84
N ASP A 82 -3.71 6.67 -22.52
CA ASP A 82 -4.27 7.70 -21.63
C ASP A 82 -3.40 7.94 -20.36
N PRO A 83 -2.45 8.89 -20.41
CA PRO A 83 -1.61 9.24 -19.27
C PRO A 83 -2.36 9.82 -18.05
N GLN A 84 -3.67 10.10 -18.17
CA GLN A 84 -4.50 10.56 -17.06
C GLN A 84 -5.29 9.42 -16.41
N MET A 85 -5.30 8.22 -16.98
CA MET A 85 -5.90 7.04 -16.38
C MET A 85 -4.93 6.40 -15.38
N ALA A 86 -5.48 5.94 -14.25
CA ALA A 86 -4.72 5.25 -13.23
C ALA A 86 -5.50 4.03 -12.71
N GLU A 87 -4.79 2.94 -12.50
CA GLU A 87 -5.29 1.79 -11.74
C GLU A 87 -4.93 1.98 -10.26
N ILE A 88 -5.86 1.66 -9.37
CA ILE A 88 -5.66 1.78 -7.92
C ILE A 88 -5.92 0.42 -7.29
N GLU A 89 -4.92 -0.11 -6.61
CA GLU A 89 -5.02 -1.30 -5.77
C GLU A 89 -4.99 -0.89 -4.29
N ILE A 90 -5.91 -1.41 -3.49
CA ILE A 90 -6.03 -1.11 -2.07
C ILE A 90 -5.98 -2.42 -1.31
N MET A 91 -5.03 -2.52 -0.38
CA MET A 91 -4.90 -3.63 0.53
C MET A 91 -5.09 -3.14 1.97
N ILE A 92 -5.91 -3.86 2.74
CA ILE A 92 -6.04 -3.69 4.20
C ILE A 92 -5.70 -5.03 4.84
N ALA A 93 -4.54 -5.12 5.47
CA ALA A 93 -4.03 -6.37 6.04
C ALA A 93 -4.52 -6.59 7.49
N GLU A 94 -4.81 -5.52 8.21
CA GLU A 94 -5.27 -5.62 9.60
C GLU A 94 -6.76 -5.97 9.67
N SER A 95 -7.08 -7.18 10.14
CA SER A 95 -8.46 -7.73 10.20
C SER A 95 -9.47 -6.89 10.99
N LYS A 96 -9.01 -6.00 11.87
CA LYS A 96 -9.85 -5.04 12.60
C LYS A 96 -10.35 -3.86 11.74
N CYS A 97 -9.82 -3.72 10.53
CA CYS A 97 -10.09 -2.63 9.60
C CYS A 97 -10.81 -3.17 8.34
N ILE A 98 -11.69 -2.34 7.76
CA ILE A 98 -12.36 -2.64 6.49
C ILE A 98 -12.27 -1.40 5.61
N ALA A 99 -11.74 -1.55 4.39
CA ALA A 99 -11.84 -0.50 3.37
C ALA A 99 -13.24 -0.51 2.74
N VAL A 100 -13.82 0.67 2.59
CA VAL A 100 -15.04 0.88 1.81
C VAL A 100 -14.71 1.78 0.63
N VAL A 101 -14.67 1.20 -0.56
CA VAL A 101 -14.43 1.95 -1.80
C VAL A 101 -15.76 2.51 -2.29
N LYS A 102 -15.88 3.83 -2.35
CA LYS A 102 -17.02 4.52 -2.94
C LYS A 102 -16.54 5.21 -4.22
N ALA A 103 -16.96 4.69 -5.37
CA ALA A 103 -16.80 5.42 -6.62
C ALA A 103 -17.67 6.69 -6.55
N LEU A 104 -17.01 7.84 -6.40
CA LEU A 104 -17.67 9.13 -6.55
C LEU A 104 -17.74 9.39 -8.05
N GLU A 105 -18.87 9.06 -8.67
CA GLU A 105 -19.17 9.57 -10.00
C GLU A 105 -19.13 11.10 -9.91
N ARG A 106 -18.22 11.73 -10.67
CA ARG A 106 -18.22 13.18 -10.87
C ARG A 106 -19.45 13.56 -11.70
N ASN A 107 -20.63 13.52 -11.08
CA ASN A 107 -21.80 14.22 -11.60
C ASN A 107 -21.76 15.65 -11.06
N GLN A 108 -21.47 16.58 -11.97
CA GLN A 108 -21.66 18.04 -11.88
C GLN A 108 -20.60 18.87 -11.12
N PHE A 109 -19.65 19.41 -11.89
CA PHE A 109 -19.26 20.82 -11.82
C PHE A 109 -19.18 21.38 -13.24
#